data_AF-A0A7W4EYM4-F1
#
_entry.id   AF-A0A7W4EYM4-F1
#
_cell.length_a   1.000
_cell.length_b   1.000
_cell.length_c   1.000
_cell.angle_alpha   90.00
_cell.angle_beta   90.00
_cell.angle_gamma   90.00
#
_symmetry.space_group_name_H-M   'P 1'
#
loop_
_entity.id
_entity.type
_entity.pdbx_description
1 polymer ?
#
loop_
_entity_poly.entity_id
_entity_poly.type
_entity_poly.pdbx_seq_one_letter_code
_entity_poly.pdbx_strand_id
1 'polypeptide(L)' 'MITIIAAIGKNNELGKDNQLLWHLPADLKHFKNLTSGHPIIMGRKTYESIGKPLPNRTNIVV' A
#
# COMPACT_ATOMS: atom_id res chain seq x y z
N MET A 1 17.44 5.03 5.47
CA MET A 1 16.26 5.83 5.88
C MET A 1 15.04 4.96 5.72
N ILE A 2 14.09 5.01 6.66
CA ILE A 2 12.82 4.27 6.60
C ILE A 2 11.70 5.29 6.44
N THR A 3 10.75 5.02 5.55
CA THR A 3 9.62 5.91 5.25
C THR A 3 8.31 5.14 5.42
N ILE A 4 7.33 5.78 6.05
CA ILE A 4 5.96 5.30 6.13
C ILE A 4 5.14 5.99 5.05
N ILE A 5 4.31 5.24 4.33
CA ILE A 5 3.40 5.73 3.32
C ILE A 5 2.02 5.09 3.54
N ALA A 6 0.98 5.92 3.65
CA ALA A 6 -0.40 5.47 3.84
C ALA A 6 -1.39 6.55 3.37
N ALA A 7 -2.51 6.12 2.79
CA ALA A 7 -3.66 6.98 2.53
C ALA A 7 -4.59 6.96 3.74
N ILE A 8 -4.76 8.11 4.40
CA ILE A 8 -5.43 8.22 5.71
C ILE A 8 -6.63 9.16 5.62
N GLY A 9 -7.76 8.75 6.19
CA GLY A 9 -8.97 9.58 6.33
C GLY A 9 -8.87 10.60 7.47
N LYS A 10 -9.89 11.46 7.61
CA LYS A 10 -9.89 12.54 8.62
C LYS A 10 -9.87 12.03 10.07
N ASN A 11 -10.33 10.79 10.30
CA ASN A 11 -10.33 10.15 11.62
C ASN A 11 -9.35 8.97 11.68
N ASN A 12 -8.23 9.07 10.96
CA ASN A 12 -7.19 8.05 10.88
C ASN A 12 -7.62 6.71 10.25
N GLU A 13 -8.65 6.74 9.40
CA GLU A 13 -9.13 5.53 8.74
C GLU A 13 -8.21 5.12 7.59
N LEU A 14 -7.96 3.80 7.44
CA LEU A 14 -7.10 3.23 6.40
C LEU A 14 -7.86 2.26 5.48
N GLY A 15 -8.57 1.32 6.09
CA GLY A 15 -9.27 0.25 5.40
C GLY A 15 -10.31 -0.40 6.30
N LYS A 16 -11.26 -1.10 5.68
CA LYS A 16 -12.31 -1.86 6.35
C LYS A 16 -12.51 -3.19 5.63
N ASP A 17 -12.70 -4.27 6.37
CA ASP A 17 -12.94 -5.61 5.82
C ASP A 17 -11.89 -6.07 4.79
N ASN A 18 -10.60 -5.77 5.07
CA ASN A 18 -9.44 -6.00 4.18
C ASN A 18 -9.51 -5.28 2.82
N GLN A 19 -10.29 -4.19 2.72
CA GLN A 19 -10.38 -3.36 1.53
C GLN A 19 -10.09 -1.90 1.87
N LEU A 20 -9.71 -1.13 0.85
CA LEU A 20 -9.61 0.32 0.97
C LEU A 20 -11.01 0.92 1.13
N LEU A 21 -11.14 1.91 2.01
CA LEU A 21 -12.41 2.63 2.20
C LEU A 21 -12.82 3.46 0.98
N TRP A 22 -11.87 3.76 0.10
CA TRP A 22 -12.01 4.67 -1.03
C TRP A 22 -11.37 4.03 -2.26
N HIS A 23 -12.01 4.21 -3.42
CA HIS A 23 -11.36 3.95 -4.69
C HIS A 23 -10.82 5.27 -5.26
N LEU A 24 -9.52 5.52 -5.05
CA LEU A 24 -8.85 6.75 -5.47
C LEU A 24 -7.70 6.44 -6.44
N PRO A 25 -7.95 6.38 -7.77
CA PRO A 25 -6.93 6.01 -8.75
C PRO A 25 -5.68 6.92 -8.75
N ALA A 26 -5.87 8.21 -8.41
CA ALA A 26 -4.78 9.17 -8.30
C ALA A 26 -3.79 8.81 -7.17
N ASP A 27 -4.30 8.36 -6.03
CA ASP A 27 -3.48 7.91 -4.89
C ASP A 27 -2.73 6.62 -5.24
N LEU A 28 -3.39 5.65 -5.89
CA LEU A 28 -2.74 4.43 -6.35
C LEU A 28 -1.59 4.72 -7.34
N LYS A 29 -1.78 5.69 -8.23
CA LYS A 29 -0.73 6.16 -9.16
C LYS A 29 0.42 6.84 -8.40
N HIS A 30 0.09 7.66 -7.41
CA HIS A 30 1.07 8.33 -6.56
C HIS A 30 1.92 7.32 -5.77
N PHE A 31 1.27 6.37 -5.08
CA PHE A 31 1.91 5.27 -4.37
C PHE A 31 2.83 4.46 -5.29
N LYS A 32 2.37 4.11 -6.49
CA LYS A 32 3.20 3.42 -7.49
C LYS A 32 4.45 4.22 -7.85
N ASN A 33 4.31 5.51 -8.12
CA ASN A 33 5.43 6.36 -8.52
C ASN A 33 6.46 6.50 -7.39
N LEU A 34 6.01 6.64 -6.14
CA LEU A 34 6.90 6.80 -4.99
C LEU A 34 7.62 5.50 -4.59
N THR A 35 6.99 4.33 -4.83
CA THR A 35 7.51 3.04 -4.35
C THR A 35 8.22 2.23 -5.42
N SER A 36 8.04 2.54 -6.71
CA SER A 36 8.68 1.80 -7.80
C SER A 36 10.21 1.88 -7.69
N GLY A 37 10.90 0.75 -7.84
CA GLY A 37 12.36 0.65 -7.69
C GLY A 37 12.84 0.53 -6.24
N HIS A 38 11.94 0.58 -5.26
CA HIS A 38 12.28 0.47 -3.85
C HIS A 38 11.72 -0.83 -3.21
N PRO A 39 12.37 -1.35 -2.16
CA PRO A 39 11.77 -2.37 -1.32
C PRO A 39 10.56 -1.80 -0.57
N ILE A 40 9.50 -2.60 -0.46
CA ILE A 40 8.31 -2.28 0.32
C ILE A 40 8.09 -3.36 1.37
N ILE A 41 7.76 -2.93 2.58
CA ILE A 41 7.44 -3.82 3.71
C ILE A 41 5.95 -3.68 3.98
N MET A 42 5.25 -4.81 4.07
CA MET A 42 3.81 -4.85 4.36
C MET A 42 3.47 -6.05 5.22
N GLY A 43 2.34 -5.98 5.95
CA GLY A 43 1.85 -7.13 6.71
C GLY A 43 1.16 -8.17 5.83
N ARG A 44 1.07 -9.42 6.31
CA ARG A 44 0.34 -10.53 5.63
C ARG A 44 -1.04 -10.13 5.07
N LYS A 45 -1.90 -9.50 5.88
CA LYS A 45 -3.27 -9.12 5.45
C LYS A 45 -3.25 -8.09 4.30
N THR A 46 -2.30 -7.16 4.31
CA THR A 46 -2.13 -6.20 3.22
C THR A 46 -1.75 -6.92 1.94
N TYR A 47 -0.80 -7.85 2.02
CA TYR A 47 -0.40 -8.66 0.87
C TYR A 47 -1.57 -9.49 0.30
N GLU A 48 -2.36 -10.13 1.16
CA GLU A 48 -3.57 -10.88 0.76
C GLU A 48 -4.60 -10.00 0.07
N SER A 49 -4.83 -8.78 0.56
CA SER A 49 -5.75 -7.82 -0.07
C SER A 49 -5.31 -7.36 -1.46
N ILE A 50 -4.00 -7.29 -1.70
CA ILE A 50 -3.42 -6.96 -3.02
C ILE A 50 -3.48 -8.18 -3.96
N GLY A 51 -3.33 -9.38 -3.41
CA GLY A 51 -3.45 -10.67 -4.10
C GLY A 51 -2.25 -11.08 -4.95
N LYS A 52 -1.29 -10.18 -5.21
CA LYS A 52 -0.06 -10.47 -5.95
C LYS A 52 1.07 -9.52 -5.58
N PRO A 53 2.34 -9.91 -5.79
CA PRO A 53 3.46 -8.99 -5.65
C PRO A 53 3.30 -7.78 -6.56
N LEU A 54 3.57 -6.60 -6.01
CA LEU A 54 3.53 -5.38 -6.77
C LEU A 54 4.73 -5.32 -7.73
N PRO A 55 4.53 -5.06 -9.05
CA PRO A 55 5.62 -5.10 -10.03
C PRO A 55 6.62 -3.98 -9.77
N ASN A 56 7.87 -4.21 -10.19
CA ASN A 56 9.02 -3.29 -10.04
C ASN A 56 9.35 -2.92 -8.60
N ARG A 57 9.00 -3.79 -7.64
CA ARG A 57 9.22 -3.60 -6.20
C ARG A 57 9.69 -4.91 -5.58
N THR A 58 10.65 -4.83 -4.67
CA THR A 58 10.95 -5.96 -3.77
C THR A 58 9.88 -5.99 -2.70
N ASN A 59 9.00 -6.98 -2.73
CA ASN A 59 7.89 -7.11 -1.78
C ASN A 59 8.35 -7.93 -0.57
N ILE A 60 8.38 -7.32 0.61
CA ILE A 60 8.76 -7.97 1.87
C ILE A 60 7.50 -8.07 2.73
N VAL A 61 7.14 -9.30 3.11
CA VAL A 61 5.95 -9.58 3.94
C VAL A 61 6.41 -9.98 5.35
N VAL A 62 5.84 -9.33 6.36
CA VAL A 62 6.05 -9.60 7.80
C VAL A 62 4.77 -10.00 8.51
#